data_AF-A0A4Q2VUA6-F1
#
_entry.id   AF-A0A4Q2VUA6-F1
#
_cell.length_a   1.000
_cell.length_b   1.000
_cell.length_c   1.000
_cell.angle_alpha   90.00
_cell.angle_beta   90.00
_cell.angle_gamma   90.00
#
_symmetry.space_group_name_H-M   'P 1'
#
loop_
_entity.id
_entity.type
_entity.pdbx_description
1 polymer ?
#
loop_
_entity_poly.entity_id
_entity_poly.type
_entity_poly.pdbx_seq_one_letter_code
_entity_poly.pdbx_strand_id
1 'polypeptide(L)'
;MSAILCTSAMHFSSLCPHEPKYRDASGHLMAKTVQLFRKNLSRPFNKQNCEALMGTALLVNYISWFDLDFLHGQTKLDLSKDQLFFLTPGIIELWFRSMPIFIDQGSIFADVARHSPRFHIEQALVSWGHDPERFVGLLMDIWDDPRYQGESGPLKSDEPTSCAWRLLLGMENQIPHASPKSPQAEESCEEDTHNQSLTHLKEVITDVTDKFTSPTHPAASMVLSSQSDRSVFETLLHRISPLLYCALLAAGPIRCDMTSISADIEELFFGVPVLCSGPIACWISDGDSRILVLLCHFYRAAQILLSKERNWWGYTRSCVMERLILDELKSRGLHVDLLI
;
A
#
# COMPACT_ATOMS: atom_id res chain seq x y z
N MET A 1 -5.47 -19.69 12.23
CA MET A 1 -5.90 -20.71 11.24
C MET A 1 -7.09 -20.26 10.38
N SER A 2 -8.14 -19.61 10.92
CA SER A 2 -9.32 -19.22 10.10
C SER A 2 -8.97 -18.35 8.87
N ALA A 3 -8.05 -17.39 9.00
CA ALA A 3 -7.60 -16.58 7.86
C ALA A 3 -6.97 -17.43 6.74
N ILE A 4 -6.08 -18.37 7.09
CA ILE A 4 -5.43 -19.29 6.14
C ILE A 4 -6.49 -20.13 5.40
N LEU A 5 -7.43 -20.72 6.15
CA LEU A 5 -8.51 -21.50 5.55
C LEU A 5 -9.43 -20.64 4.67
N CYS A 6 -9.65 -19.39 5.06
CA CYS A 6 -10.42 -18.43 4.25
C CYS A 6 -9.73 -18.20 2.90
N THR A 7 -8.43 -17.91 2.91
CA THR A 7 -7.61 -17.76 1.70
C THR A 7 -7.70 -18.99 0.80
N SER A 8 -7.50 -20.19 1.37
CA SER A 8 -7.64 -21.43 0.62
C SER A 8 -9.04 -21.58 -0.01
N ALA A 9 -10.10 -21.31 0.77
CA ALA A 9 -11.48 -21.43 0.30
C ALA A 9 -11.78 -20.44 -0.85
N MET A 10 -11.23 -19.22 -0.82
CA MET A 10 -11.39 -18.26 -1.92
C MET A 10 -10.66 -18.68 -3.19
N HIS A 11 -9.45 -19.24 -3.06
CA HIS A 11 -8.74 -19.81 -4.21
C HIS A 11 -9.55 -20.94 -4.83
N PHE A 12 -10.05 -21.87 -4.02
CA PHE A 12 -10.91 -22.95 -4.50
C PHE A 12 -12.23 -22.43 -5.10
N SER A 13 -12.81 -21.37 -4.55
CA SER A 13 -14.00 -20.75 -5.14
C SER A 13 -13.74 -20.17 -6.54
N SER A 14 -12.51 -19.76 -6.82
CA SER A 14 -12.11 -19.25 -8.14
C SER A 14 -11.77 -20.36 -9.12
N LEU A 15 -11.07 -21.40 -8.65
CA LEU A 15 -10.67 -22.55 -9.46
C LEU A 15 -11.85 -23.49 -9.75
N CYS A 16 -12.82 -23.56 -8.83
CA CYS A 16 -13.98 -24.45 -8.89
C CYS A 16 -15.29 -23.66 -8.69
N PRO A 17 -15.65 -22.72 -9.60
CA PRO A 17 -16.80 -21.84 -9.42
C PRO A 17 -18.16 -22.58 -9.41
N HIS A 18 -18.20 -23.81 -9.94
CA HIS A 18 -19.39 -24.66 -9.94
C HIS A 18 -19.69 -25.30 -8.57
N GLU A 19 -18.76 -25.25 -7.62
CA GLU A 19 -18.93 -25.82 -6.29
C GLU A 19 -19.18 -24.72 -5.25
N PRO A 20 -20.46 -24.38 -4.96
CA PRO A 20 -20.79 -23.24 -4.10
C PRO A 20 -20.27 -23.37 -2.67
N LYS A 21 -20.00 -24.61 -2.21
CA LYS A 21 -19.47 -24.91 -0.87
C LYS A 21 -18.20 -24.11 -0.54
N TYR A 22 -17.35 -23.80 -1.52
CA TYR A 22 -16.12 -23.04 -1.29
C TYR A 22 -16.40 -21.56 -1.07
N ARG A 23 -17.36 -20.99 -1.81
CA ARG A 23 -17.84 -19.62 -1.61
C ARG A 23 -18.53 -19.47 -0.25
N ASP A 24 -19.38 -20.43 0.11
CA ASP A 24 -20.04 -20.42 1.42
C ASP A 24 -19.00 -20.56 2.55
N ALA A 25 -18.02 -21.45 2.39
CA ALA A 25 -16.96 -21.62 3.37
C ALA A 25 -16.10 -20.37 3.52
N SER A 26 -15.72 -19.68 2.43
CA SER A 26 -14.93 -18.46 2.51
C SER A 26 -15.70 -17.35 3.26
N GLY A 27 -16.99 -17.16 2.98
CA GLY A 27 -17.81 -16.18 3.70
C GLY A 27 -17.89 -16.45 5.21
N HIS A 28 -18.14 -17.70 5.61
CA HIS A 28 -18.17 -18.08 7.03
C HIS A 28 -16.81 -17.93 7.72
N LEU A 29 -15.72 -18.34 7.04
CA LEU A 29 -14.36 -18.24 7.56
C LEU A 29 -13.89 -16.79 7.66
N MET A 30 -14.30 -15.92 6.73
CA MET A 30 -14.04 -14.49 6.79
C MET A 30 -14.71 -13.87 8.01
N ALA A 31 -16.02 -14.09 8.20
CA ALA A 31 -16.76 -13.59 9.35
C ALA A 31 -16.10 -14.03 10.68
N LYS A 32 -15.72 -15.30 10.78
CA LYS A 32 -15.02 -15.84 11.94
C LYS A 32 -13.62 -15.23 12.11
N THR A 33 -12.88 -15.02 11.02
CA THR A 33 -11.55 -14.39 11.04
C THR A 33 -11.65 -12.97 11.59
N VAL A 34 -12.56 -12.15 11.06
CA VAL A 34 -12.80 -10.78 11.53
C VAL A 34 -13.20 -10.76 13.01
N GLN A 35 -14.12 -11.64 13.42
CA GLN A 35 -14.55 -11.73 14.82
C GLN A 35 -13.39 -12.06 15.77
N LEU A 36 -12.60 -13.09 15.45
CA LEU A 36 -11.46 -13.51 16.27
C LEU A 36 -10.34 -12.48 16.25
N PHE A 37 -10.10 -11.83 15.11
CA PHE A 37 -9.09 -10.80 14.96
C PHE A 37 -9.42 -9.60 15.84
N ARG A 38 -10.65 -9.05 15.75
CA ARG A 38 -11.12 -7.95 16.62
C ARG A 38 -11.01 -8.30 18.12
N LYS A 39 -11.37 -9.52 18.50
CA LYS A 39 -11.25 -10.00 19.89
C LYS A 39 -9.80 -10.05 20.39
N ASN A 40 -8.83 -10.32 19.51
CA ASN A 40 -7.42 -10.35 19.90
C ASN A 40 -6.77 -8.97 19.84
N LEU A 41 -7.20 -8.10 18.93
CA LEU A 41 -6.77 -6.69 18.88
C LEU A 41 -7.18 -5.91 20.15
N SER A 42 -8.29 -6.28 20.79
CA SER A 42 -8.71 -5.66 22.05
C SER A 42 -7.86 -6.08 23.27
N ARG A 43 -6.86 -6.95 23.08
CA ARG A 43 -5.97 -7.42 24.15
C ARG A 43 -4.61 -6.71 24.05
N PRO A 44 -3.86 -6.58 25.16
CA PRO A 44 -2.49 -6.10 25.11
C PRO A 44 -1.61 -6.96 24.18
N PHE A 45 -0.73 -6.31 23.44
CA PHE A 45 0.16 -6.97 22.50
C PHE A 45 1.33 -7.55 23.28
N ASN A 46 1.69 -8.79 22.96
CA ASN A 46 2.78 -9.49 23.62
C ASN A 46 3.37 -10.56 22.69
N LYS A 47 4.45 -11.19 23.14
CA LYS A 47 5.16 -12.24 22.39
C LYS A 47 4.31 -13.39 21.87
N GLN A 48 3.18 -13.69 22.51
CA GLN A 48 2.38 -14.86 22.18
C GLN A 48 1.31 -14.56 21.13
N ASN A 49 0.89 -13.30 20.97
CA ASN A 49 -0.20 -12.94 20.07
C ASN A 49 0.23 -12.05 18.89
N CYS A 50 1.35 -11.34 19.01
CA CYS A 50 1.77 -10.30 18.07
C CYS A 50 1.99 -10.86 16.66
N GLU A 51 2.71 -11.97 16.53
CA GLU A 51 2.97 -12.61 15.23
C GLU A 51 1.68 -13.14 14.58
N ALA A 52 0.81 -13.76 15.37
CA ALA A 52 -0.47 -14.25 14.87
C ALA A 52 -1.39 -13.11 14.42
N LEU A 53 -1.35 -11.96 15.10
CA LEU A 53 -2.07 -10.75 14.71
C LEU A 53 -1.52 -10.20 13.40
N MET A 54 -0.20 -10.01 13.29
CA MET A 54 0.43 -9.50 12.08
C MET A 54 0.21 -10.43 10.88
N GLY A 55 0.45 -11.73 11.04
CA GLY A 55 0.17 -12.72 10.00
C GLY A 55 -1.31 -12.74 9.58
N THR A 56 -2.24 -12.55 10.52
CA THR A 56 -3.67 -12.43 10.19
C THR A 56 -3.96 -11.15 9.43
N ALA A 57 -3.36 -10.02 9.79
CA ALA A 57 -3.54 -8.74 9.10
C ALA A 57 -3.02 -8.78 7.66
N LEU A 58 -1.83 -9.38 7.43
CA LEU A 58 -1.27 -9.59 6.10
C LEU A 58 -2.15 -10.51 5.25
N LEU A 59 -2.70 -11.57 5.83
CA LEU A 59 -3.68 -12.42 5.15
C LEU A 59 -4.96 -11.64 4.81
N VAL A 60 -5.49 -10.83 5.72
CA VAL A 60 -6.66 -9.99 5.43
C VAL A 60 -6.37 -8.98 4.30
N ASN A 61 -5.17 -8.39 4.26
CA ASN A 61 -4.74 -7.53 3.15
C ASN A 61 -4.72 -8.29 1.83
N TYR A 62 -4.13 -9.50 1.83
CA TYR A 62 -4.11 -10.39 0.67
C TYR A 62 -5.53 -10.70 0.18
N ILE A 63 -6.44 -11.01 1.10
CA ILE A 63 -7.83 -11.30 0.76
C ILE A 63 -8.50 -10.06 0.16
N SER A 64 -8.18 -8.87 0.63
CA SER A 64 -8.74 -7.61 0.11
C SER A 64 -8.28 -7.31 -1.32
N TRP A 65 -7.08 -7.77 -1.70
CA TRP A 65 -6.61 -7.76 -3.09
C TRP A 65 -7.38 -8.73 -3.98
N PHE A 66 -7.87 -9.83 -3.42
CA PHE A 66 -8.62 -10.84 -4.13
C PHE A 66 -10.11 -10.48 -4.26
N ASP A 67 -10.68 -9.85 -3.22
CA ASP A 67 -12.11 -9.58 -3.11
C ASP A 67 -12.55 -8.42 -4.02
N LEU A 68 -13.50 -8.72 -4.90
CA LEU A 68 -14.19 -7.77 -5.78
C LEU A 68 -15.71 -7.80 -5.54
N ASP A 69 -16.18 -8.49 -4.49
CA ASP A 69 -17.60 -8.69 -4.27
C ASP A 69 -18.33 -7.37 -4.02
N PHE A 70 -17.64 -6.34 -3.51
CA PHE A 70 -18.19 -5.00 -3.31
C PHE A 70 -18.73 -4.36 -4.59
N LEU A 71 -18.25 -4.76 -5.77
CA LEU A 71 -18.68 -4.24 -7.07
C LEU A 71 -20.04 -4.78 -7.51
N HIS A 72 -20.54 -5.88 -6.92
CA HIS A 72 -21.80 -6.48 -7.34
C HIS A 72 -22.99 -5.56 -7.05
N GLY A 73 -23.82 -5.33 -8.08
CA GLY A 73 -25.04 -4.53 -7.95
C GLY A 73 -24.80 -3.01 -7.88
N GLN A 74 -23.57 -2.54 -8.11
CA GLN A 74 -23.29 -1.11 -8.20
C GLN A 74 -23.63 -0.56 -9.60
N THR A 75 -24.27 0.60 -9.65
CA THR A 75 -24.52 1.35 -10.90
C THR A 75 -23.42 2.38 -11.20
N LYS A 76 -22.67 2.77 -10.18
CA LYS A 76 -21.54 3.71 -10.23
C LYS A 76 -20.41 3.12 -9.40
N LEU A 77 -19.16 3.37 -9.81
CA LEU A 77 -18.00 2.95 -9.05
C LEU A 77 -17.97 3.65 -7.68
N ASP A 78 -18.09 2.87 -6.61
CA ASP A 78 -18.02 3.34 -5.23
C ASP A 78 -16.84 2.68 -4.50
N LEU A 79 -15.72 3.40 -4.47
CA LEU A 79 -14.47 2.95 -3.84
C LEU A 79 -14.50 3.04 -2.31
N SER A 80 -15.49 3.71 -1.71
CA SER A 80 -15.63 3.76 -0.25
C SER A 80 -15.93 2.38 0.36
N LYS A 81 -16.40 1.43 -0.46
CA LYS A 81 -16.71 0.05 -0.07
C LYS A 81 -15.55 -0.92 -0.29
N ASP A 82 -14.46 -0.44 -0.88
CA ASP A 82 -13.31 -1.25 -1.23
C ASP A 82 -12.48 -1.58 0.02
N GLN A 83 -12.47 -2.86 0.39
CA GLN A 83 -11.80 -3.32 1.61
C GLN A 83 -10.28 -3.13 1.55
N LEU A 84 -9.70 -3.07 0.35
CA LEU A 84 -8.25 -2.91 0.18
C LEU A 84 -7.75 -1.60 0.77
N PHE A 85 -8.45 -0.51 0.51
CA PHE A 85 -8.10 0.81 1.05
C PHE A 85 -8.69 1.04 2.44
N PHE A 86 -9.88 0.48 2.72
CA PHE A 86 -10.54 0.65 4.01
C PHE A 86 -9.77 0.01 5.17
N LEU A 87 -9.17 -1.18 4.98
CA LEU A 87 -8.51 -1.92 6.06
C LEU A 87 -7.05 -1.51 6.30
N THR A 88 -6.47 -0.80 5.34
CA THR A 88 -5.08 -0.35 5.34
C THR A 88 -4.65 0.37 6.63
N PRO A 89 -5.40 1.36 7.16
CA PRO A 89 -4.95 2.11 8.34
C PRO A 89 -4.69 1.23 9.56
N GLY A 90 -5.48 0.16 9.73
CA GLY A 90 -5.33 -0.77 10.84
C GLY A 90 -4.06 -1.62 10.73
N ILE A 91 -3.56 -1.88 9.53
CA ILE A 91 -2.30 -2.62 9.31
C ILE A 91 -1.12 -1.77 9.74
N ILE A 92 -1.14 -0.47 9.40
CA ILE A 92 -0.10 0.48 9.83
C ILE A 92 -0.06 0.57 11.36
N GLU A 93 -1.19 0.80 12.01
CA GLU A 93 -1.23 0.90 13.48
C GLU A 93 -0.72 -0.38 14.13
N LEU A 94 -1.15 -1.54 13.62
CA LEU A 94 -0.67 -2.84 14.08
C LEU A 94 0.86 -2.94 13.92
N TRP A 95 1.40 -2.55 12.78
CA TRP A 95 2.85 -2.59 12.51
C TRP A 95 3.65 -1.75 13.52
N PHE A 96 3.25 -0.50 13.76
CA PHE A 96 3.94 0.38 14.72
C PHE A 96 3.90 -0.17 16.15
N ARG A 97 2.78 -0.76 16.56
CA ARG A 97 2.63 -1.37 17.89
C ARG A 97 3.36 -2.71 18.03
N SER A 98 3.53 -3.43 16.93
CA SER A 98 4.11 -4.77 16.90
C SER A 98 5.63 -4.77 16.69
N MET A 99 6.18 -3.81 15.94
CA MET A 99 7.58 -3.84 15.52
C MET A 99 8.59 -3.81 16.67
N PRO A 100 8.41 -2.99 17.74
CA PRO A 100 9.32 -3.04 18.90
C PRO A 100 9.36 -4.43 19.56
N ILE A 101 8.21 -5.11 19.60
CA ILE A 101 8.07 -6.45 20.16
C ILE A 101 8.79 -7.48 19.27
N PHE A 102 8.72 -7.33 17.95
CA PHE A 102 9.39 -8.18 16.98
C PHE A 102 10.91 -8.06 17.05
N ILE A 103 11.42 -6.82 17.15
CA ILE A 103 12.85 -6.55 17.28
C ILE A 103 13.39 -7.17 18.58
N ASP A 104 12.69 -6.98 19.70
CA ASP A 104 13.11 -7.52 21.01
C ASP A 104 13.14 -9.06 21.07
N GLN A 105 12.40 -9.74 20.19
CA GLN A 105 12.25 -11.19 20.20
C GLN A 105 12.99 -11.88 19.07
N GLY A 106 13.59 -11.13 18.14
CA GLY A 106 14.17 -11.71 16.93
C GLY A 106 13.12 -12.42 16.06
N SER A 107 11.94 -11.82 15.92
CA SER A 107 10.89 -12.35 15.04
C SER A 107 11.26 -12.18 13.57
N ILE A 108 10.83 -13.10 12.71
CA ILE A 108 10.99 -13.00 11.25
C ILE A 108 10.37 -11.72 10.67
N PHE A 109 9.38 -11.13 11.35
CA PHE A 109 8.76 -9.88 10.92
C PHE A 109 9.68 -8.68 11.12
N ALA A 110 10.67 -8.76 12.01
CA ALA A 110 11.70 -7.74 12.15
C ALA A 110 12.64 -7.71 10.93
N ASP A 111 12.81 -8.86 10.26
CA ASP A 111 13.64 -8.96 9.06
C ASP A 111 13.04 -8.19 7.88
N VAL A 112 11.71 -8.12 7.80
CA VAL A 112 10.99 -7.34 6.78
C VAL A 112 11.35 -5.86 6.84
N ALA A 113 11.62 -5.33 8.03
CA ALA A 113 12.01 -3.94 8.19
C ALA A 113 13.41 -3.60 7.64
N ARG A 114 14.21 -4.63 7.30
CA ARG A 114 15.54 -4.46 6.70
C ARG A 114 15.48 -4.37 5.18
N HIS A 115 14.36 -4.77 4.58
CA HIS A 115 14.20 -4.81 3.14
C HIS A 115 13.41 -3.57 2.67
N SER A 116 13.92 -2.88 1.64
CA SER A 116 13.25 -1.70 1.06
C SER A 116 13.02 -1.93 -0.42
N PRO A 117 11.88 -2.53 -0.80
CA PRO A 117 11.56 -2.84 -2.20
C PRO A 117 11.67 -1.62 -3.11
N ARG A 118 11.15 -0.47 -2.65
CA ARG A 118 11.21 0.80 -3.39
C ARG A 118 12.65 1.23 -3.67
N PHE A 119 13.51 1.20 -2.66
CA PHE A 119 14.90 1.63 -2.81
C PHE A 119 15.67 0.74 -3.79
N HIS A 120 15.46 -0.59 -3.74
CA HIS A 120 16.10 -1.50 -4.70
C HIS A 120 15.63 -1.29 -6.14
N ILE A 121 14.34 -1.04 -6.35
CA ILE A 121 13.79 -0.70 -7.67
C ILE A 121 14.42 0.62 -8.17
N GLU A 122 14.44 1.65 -7.33
CA GLU A 122 15.03 2.95 -7.69
C GLU A 122 16.52 2.82 -8.01
N GLN A 123 17.28 2.05 -7.22
CA GLN A 123 18.70 1.78 -7.46
C GLN A 123 18.92 1.03 -8.78
N ALA A 124 18.11 0.02 -9.07
CA ALA A 124 18.17 -0.72 -10.32
C ALA A 124 17.90 0.20 -11.52
N LEU A 125 16.83 1.01 -11.47
CA LEU A 125 16.49 1.98 -12.51
C LEU A 125 17.62 2.98 -12.74
N VAL A 126 18.20 3.55 -11.67
CA VAL A 126 19.35 4.45 -11.78
C VAL A 126 20.56 3.74 -12.39
N SER A 127 20.83 2.49 -12.02
CA SER A 127 21.93 1.69 -12.59
C SER A 127 21.77 1.42 -14.09
N TRP A 128 20.52 1.37 -14.56
CA TRP A 128 20.18 1.25 -15.98
C TRP A 128 20.13 2.59 -16.72
N GLY A 129 20.45 3.70 -16.04
CA GLY A 129 20.46 5.04 -16.64
C GLY A 129 19.06 5.68 -16.76
N HIS A 130 18.11 5.22 -15.95
CA HIS A 130 16.74 5.71 -15.93
C HIS A 130 16.47 6.61 -14.72
N ASP A 131 15.47 7.48 -14.86
CA ASP A 131 15.03 8.38 -13.80
C ASP A 131 13.77 7.81 -13.11
N PRO A 132 13.86 7.33 -11.85
CA PRO A 132 12.71 6.78 -11.13
C PRO A 132 11.57 7.78 -10.92
N GLU A 133 11.83 9.08 -11.00
CA GLU A 133 10.86 10.15 -10.72
C GLU A 133 10.17 10.68 -11.98
N ARG A 134 10.42 10.07 -13.15
CA ARG A 134 9.92 10.54 -14.46
C ARG A 134 8.42 10.85 -14.51
N PHE A 135 7.59 10.10 -13.78
CA PHE A 135 6.14 10.28 -13.80
C PHE A 135 5.62 11.28 -12.77
N VAL A 136 6.45 11.73 -11.82
CA VAL A 136 6.02 12.68 -10.78
C VAL A 136 5.51 13.97 -11.43
N GLY A 137 6.34 14.63 -12.25
CA GLY A 137 5.94 15.88 -12.93
C GLY A 137 4.68 15.73 -13.80
N LEU A 138 4.64 14.66 -14.62
CA LEU A 138 3.52 14.39 -15.53
C LEU A 138 2.18 14.20 -14.80
N LEU A 139 2.20 13.55 -13.64
CA LEU A 139 1.00 13.31 -12.85
C LEU A 139 0.67 14.49 -11.92
N MET A 140 1.65 15.32 -11.56
CA MET A 140 1.41 16.60 -10.88
C MET A 140 0.69 17.60 -11.78
N ASP A 141 0.92 17.58 -13.10
CA ASP A 141 0.16 18.40 -14.05
C ASP A 141 -1.35 18.10 -13.98
N ILE A 142 -1.73 16.85 -13.68
CA ILE A 142 -3.13 16.43 -13.49
C ILE A 142 -3.70 16.99 -12.20
N TRP A 143 -2.88 17.06 -11.15
CA TRP A 143 -3.29 17.66 -9.89
C TRP A 143 -3.62 19.15 -10.04
N ASP A 144 -2.77 19.86 -10.79
CA ASP A 144 -2.87 21.29 -11.02
C ASP A 144 -3.94 21.66 -12.08
N ASP A 145 -4.46 20.67 -12.84
CA ASP A 145 -5.48 20.88 -13.87
C ASP A 145 -6.89 21.05 -13.29
N PRO A 146 -7.56 22.20 -13.52
CA PRO A 146 -8.90 22.49 -13.01
C PRO A 146 -9.98 21.51 -13.48
N ARG A 147 -9.79 20.82 -14.61
CA ARG A 147 -10.77 19.85 -15.14
C ARG A 147 -10.95 18.66 -14.21
N TYR A 148 -9.91 18.31 -13.45
CA TYR A 148 -9.90 17.17 -12.54
C TYR A 148 -10.26 17.56 -11.10
N GLN A 149 -10.44 18.86 -10.83
CA GLN A 149 -10.88 19.34 -9.52
C GLN A 149 -12.39 19.08 -9.36
N GLY A 150 -12.75 18.22 -8.40
CA GLY A 150 -14.15 17.98 -8.04
C GLY A 150 -14.75 19.14 -7.25
N GLU A 151 -16.08 19.11 -7.04
CA GLU A 151 -16.80 20.06 -6.16
C GLU A 151 -16.58 19.78 -4.65
N SER A 152 -15.65 18.90 -4.30
CA SER A 152 -15.49 18.35 -2.95
C SER A 152 -15.01 19.42 -1.96
N GLY A 153 -15.82 19.69 -0.93
CA GLY A 153 -15.44 20.52 0.22
C GLY A 153 -14.39 19.85 1.12
N PRO A 154 -13.88 20.53 2.16
CA PRO A 154 -12.87 19.96 3.05
C PRO A 154 -13.42 18.74 3.78
N LEU A 155 -12.86 17.56 3.51
CA LEU A 155 -13.28 16.32 4.12
C LEU A 155 -12.67 16.10 5.49
N LYS A 156 -13.47 15.50 6.38
CA LYS A 156 -13.00 15.03 7.69
C LYS A 156 -12.56 13.58 7.56
N SER A 157 -11.24 13.37 7.56
CA SER A 157 -10.67 12.03 7.69
C SER A 157 -11.11 11.36 8.99
N ASP A 158 -11.47 10.08 8.91
CA ASP A 158 -11.76 9.20 10.02
C ASP A 158 -10.53 9.09 10.96
N GLU A 159 -10.75 8.95 12.27
CA GLU A 159 -9.64 8.86 13.24
C GLU A 159 -8.62 7.74 12.92
N PRO A 160 -9.01 6.50 12.52
CA PRO A 160 -8.04 5.45 12.19
C PRO A 160 -7.14 5.83 11.01
N THR A 161 -7.75 6.39 9.97
CA THR A 161 -7.09 6.86 8.75
C THR A 161 -6.14 8.02 9.04
N SER A 162 -6.55 8.95 9.91
CA SER A 162 -5.72 10.07 10.39
C SER A 162 -4.55 9.61 11.27
N CYS A 163 -4.77 8.62 12.15
CA CYS A 163 -3.73 8.06 13.02
C CYS A 163 -2.64 7.37 12.19
N ALA A 164 -3.03 6.48 11.28
CA ALA A 164 -2.10 5.80 10.38
C ALA A 164 -1.26 6.80 9.56
N TRP A 165 -1.90 7.86 9.08
CA TRP A 165 -1.20 8.93 8.36
C TRP A 165 -0.16 9.63 9.23
N ARG A 166 -0.53 10.02 10.45
CA ARG A 166 0.39 10.65 11.41
C ARG A 166 1.60 9.75 11.70
N LEU A 167 1.39 8.45 11.86
CA LEU A 167 2.48 7.49 12.11
C LEU A 167 3.44 7.41 10.91
N LEU A 168 2.92 7.30 9.68
CA LEU A 168 3.75 7.30 8.47
C LEU A 168 4.58 8.58 8.35
N LEU A 169 3.98 9.75 8.59
CA LEU A 169 4.68 11.02 8.54
C LEU A 169 5.72 11.17 9.64
N GLY A 170 5.42 10.72 10.85
CA GLY A 170 6.38 10.71 11.95
C GLY A 170 7.61 9.89 11.59
N MET A 171 7.42 8.73 10.96
CA MET A 171 8.51 7.87 10.51
C MET A 171 9.31 8.48 9.35
N GLU A 172 8.65 9.03 8.32
CA GLU A 172 9.32 9.66 7.17
C GLU A 172 10.17 10.87 7.56
N ASN A 173 9.75 11.64 8.57
CA ASN A 173 10.54 12.76 9.09
C ASN A 173 11.77 12.34 9.91
N GLN A 174 11.73 11.18 10.57
CA GLN A 174 12.84 10.68 11.41
C GLN A 174 13.81 9.79 10.65
N ILE A 175 13.33 9.08 9.63
CA ILE A 175 14.12 8.24 8.74
C ILE A 175 13.82 8.68 7.31
N PRO A 176 14.49 9.75 6.82
CA PRO A 176 14.33 10.19 5.45
C PRO A 176 14.72 9.07 4.47
N HIS A 177 14.00 8.97 3.36
CA HIS A 177 14.34 8.04 2.30
C HIS A 177 15.78 8.27 1.81
N ALA A 178 16.59 7.22 1.81
CA ALA A 178 17.95 7.28 1.29
C ALA A 178 17.91 7.61 -0.21
N SER A 179 18.71 8.61 -0.64
CA SER A 179 18.80 8.94 -2.06
C SER A 179 19.51 7.81 -2.81
N PRO A 180 18.89 7.23 -3.86
CA PRO A 180 19.51 6.18 -4.67
C PRO A 180 20.73 6.69 -5.46
N LYS A 181 20.96 8.01 -5.48
CA LYS A 181 22.12 8.65 -6.12
C LYS A 181 23.33 8.79 -5.18
N SER A 182 23.19 8.44 -3.90
CA SER A 182 24.30 8.48 -2.92
C SER A 182 25.25 7.30 -3.09
N PRO A 183 26.57 7.47 -2.85
CA PRO A 183 27.52 6.35 -2.89
C PRO A 183 27.17 5.30 -1.81
N GLN A 184 27.28 4.02 -2.16
CA GLN A 184 27.20 2.94 -1.17
C GLN A 184 28.33 3.11 -0.14
N ALA A 185 27.98 3.13 1.15
CA ALA A 185 28.97 3.08 2.22
C ALA A 185 29.63 1.70 2.22
N GLU A 186 30.97 1.66 2.34
CA GLU A 186 31.76 0.44 2.41
C GLU A 186 31.31 -0.46 3.58
N GLU A 187 31.22 -1.77 3.30
CA GLU A 187 30.85 -2.83 4.24
C GLU A 187 31.83 -2.88 5.42
N SER A 188 31.49 -2.20 6.53
CA SER A 188 32.00 -2.55 7.85
C SER A 188 31.33 -3.85 8.32
N CYS A 189 31.91 -4.53 9.32
CA CYS A 189 31.34 -5.74 9.92
C CYS A 189 29.81 -5.67 9.93
N GLU A 190 29.19 -6.58 9.16
CA GLU A 190 27.76 -6.90 9.18
C GLU A 190 27.38 -7.30 10.62
N GLU A 191 26.27 -7.88 11.02
CA GLU A 191 25.99 -8.16 12.47
C GLU A 191 26.03 -6.96 13.47
N ASP A 192 27.17 -6.36 13.84
CA ASP A 192 27.28 -5.19 14.72
C ASP A 192 26.57 -3.96 14.14
N THR A 193 26.78 -3.67 12.85
CA THR A 193 26.06 -2.59 12.15
C THR A 193 24.56 -2.90 12.05
N HIS A 194 24.20 -4.18 11.98
CA HIS A 194 22.82 -4.64 11.81
C HIS A 194 22.01 -4.51 13.09
N ASN A 195 22.59 -4.93 14.22
CA ASN A 195 21.96 -4.82 15.54
C ASN A 195 21.79 -3.34 15.95
N GLN A 196 22.76 -2.49 15.60
CA GLN A 196 22.65 -1.04 15.81
C GLN A 196 21.54 -0.42 14.97
N SER A 197 21.40 -0.81 13.69
CA SER A 197 20.32 -0.32 12.80
C SER A 197 18.92 -0.69 13.32
N LEU A 198 18.72 -1.94 13.76
CA LEU A 198 17.42 -2.35 14.34
C LEU A 198 17.14 -1.71 15.69
N THR A 199 18.16 -1.48 16.52
CA THR A 199 18.00 -0.77 17.80
C THR A 199 17.56 0.68 17.56
N HIS A 200 18.23 1.37 16.63
CA HIS A 200 17.84 2.72 16.21
C HIS A 200 16.42 2.74 15.63
N LEU A 201 16.08 1.79 14.76
CA LEU A 201 14.74 1.68 14.20
C LEU A 201 13.68 1.47 15.30
N LYS A 202 13.95 0.62 16.29
CA LYS A 202 13.06 0.41 17.44
C LYS A 202 12.83 1.71 18.21
N GLU A 203 13.89 2.46 18.48
CA GLU A 203 13.82 3.75 19.18
C GLU A 203 12.94 4.74 18.41
N VAL A 204 13.19 4.89 17.10
CA VAL A 204 12.38 5.74 16.22
C VAL A 204 10.92 5.31 16.21
N ILE A 205 10.63 4.02 16.03
CA ILE A 205 9.24 3.53 15.98
C ILE A 205 8.53 3.78 17.31
N THR A 206 9.23 3.57 18.43
CA THR A 206 8.66 3.81 19.76
C THR A 206 8.35 5.30 19.95
N ASP A 207 9.30 6.16 19.62
CA ASP A 207 9.15 7.61 19.69
C ASP A 207 8.00 8.13 18.80
N VAL A 208 7.94 7.66 17.55
CA VAL A 208 6.86 7.98 16.61
C VAL A 208 5.52 7.49 17.15
N THR A 209 5.44 6.25 17.63
CA THR A 209 4.20 5.69 18.16
C THR A 209 3.68 6.53 19.35
N ASP A 210 4.56 6.89 20.28
CA ASP A 210 4.20 7.68 21.46
C ASP A 210 3.73 9.10 21.09
N LYS A 211 4.41 9.75 20.14
CA LYS A 211 4.12 11.14 19.75
C LYS A 211 2.96 11.27 18.76
N PHE A 212 2.75 10.32 17.86
CA PHE A 212 1.86 10.49 16.70
C PHE A 212 0.54 9.73 16.81
N THR A 213 0.38 8.83 17.78
CA THR A 213 -0.92 8.19 18.06
C THR A 213 -1.96 9.18 18.59
N SER A 214 -1.55 10.21 19.34
CA SER A 214 -2.46 11.27 19.83
C SER A 214 -2.44 12.51 18.93
N PRO A 215 -3.60 13.00 18.45
CA PRO A 215 -3.65 14.16 17.53
C PRO A 215 -3.33 15.48 18.25
N THR A 216 -3.45 15.50 19.58
CA THR A 216 -3.17 16.69 20.40
C THR A 216 -1.70 16.88 20.71
N HIS A 217 -0.84 15.91 20.37
CA HIS A 217 0.58 16.03 20.63
C HIS A 217 1.19 17.14 19.75
N PRO A 218 2.01 18.06 20.29
CA PRO A 218 2.53 19.21 19.55
C PRO A 218 3.27 18.82 18.27
N ALA A 219 4.06 17.75 18.31
CA ALA A 219 4.79 17.26 17.15
C ALA A 219 3.86 16.78 16.01
N ALA A 220 2.79 16.07 16.35
CA ALA A 220 1.79 15.61 15.38
C ALA A 220 1.02 16.79 14.77
N SER A 221 0.62 17.76 15.61
CA SER A 221 -0.08 18.96 15.14
C SER A 221 0.79 19.83 14.22
N MET A 222 2.09 19.94 14.50
CA MET A 222 3.02 20.75 13.70
C MET A 222 3.29 20.12 12.33
N VAL A 223 3.42 18.80 12.27
CA VAL A 223 3.62 18.08 11.01
C VAL A 223 2.36 18.10 10.14
N LEU A 224 1.17 18.00 10.75
CA LEU A 224 -0.08 18.09 10.00
C LEU A 224 -0.33 19.49 9.43
N SER A 225 0.07 20.55 10.13
CA SER A 225 -0.14 21.93 9.68
C SER A 225 0.82 22.38 8.58
N SER A 226 1.96 21.70 8.40
CA SER A 226 2.91 22.00 7.33
C SER A 226 2.56 21.35 6.00
N GLN A 227 1.59 20.42 5.97
CA GLN A 227 1.23 19.70 4.76
C GLN A 227 0.13 20.40 3.96
N SER A 228 0.31 20.38 2.64
CA SER A 228 -0.73 20.70 1.67
C SER A 228 -1.19 19.43 0.97
N ASP A 229 -2.44 19.42 0.52
CA ASP A 229 -2.97 18.31 -0.31
C ASP A 229 -2.07 18.04 -1.53
N ARG A 230 -1.54 19.10 -2.15
CA ARG A 230 -0.60 19.01 -3.26
C ARG A 230 0.67 18.23 -2.90
N SER A 231 1.29 18.56 -1.77
CA SER A 231 2.49 17.84 -1.30
C SER A 231 2.20 16.39 -0.91
N VAL A 232 1.02 16.09 -0.37
CA VAL A 232 0.62 14.72 -0.01
C VAL A 232 0.47 13.86 -1.27
N PHE A 233 -0.14 14.43 -2.31
CA PHE A 233 -0.26 13.75 -3.60
C PHE A 233 1.12 13.51 -4.24
N GLU A 234 2.00 14.51 -4.22
CA GLU A 234 3.38 14.40 -4.71
C GLU A 234 4.17 13.28 -4.00
N THR A 235 4.07 13.17 -2.67
CA THR A 235 4.69 12.05 -1.92
C THR A 235 4.19 10.69 -2.39
N LEU A 236 2.89 10.55 -2.67
CA LEU A 236 2.33 9.31 -3.21
C LEU A 236 2.88 9.01 -4.62
N LEU A 237 3.03 10.03 -5.47
CA LEU A 237 3.62 9.88 -6.79
C LEU A 237 5.07 9.40 -6.74
N HIS A 238 5.90 9.93 -5.83
CA HIS A 238 7.26 9.44 -5.65
C HIS A 238 7.31 7.95 -5.28
N ARG A 239 6.31 7.44 -4.53
CA ARG A 239 6.22 6.03 -4.15
C ARG A 239 5.81 5.12 -5.32
N ILE A 240 5.01 5.62 -6.26
CA ILE A 240 4.45 4.84 -7.38
C ILE A 240 5.26 5.01 -8.67
N SER A 241 5.93 6.15 -8.88
CA SER A 241 6.66 6.48 -10.12
C SER A 241 7.67 5.41 -10.54
N PRO A 242 8.46 4.79 -9.64
CA PRO A 242 9.37 3.70 -10.03
C PRO A 242 8.63 2.50 -10.64
N LEU A 243 7.45 2.14 -10.13
CA LEU A 243 6.62 1.07 -10.69
C LEU A 243 6.10 1.41 -12.08
N LEU A 244 5.66 2.67 -12.29
CA LEU A 244 5.21 3.12 -13.61
C LEU A 244 6.36 3.10 -14.63
N TYR A 245 7.58 3.43 -14.19
CA TYR A 245 8.77 3.33 -15.04
C TYR A 245 9.09 1.88 -15.41
N CYS A 246 9.06 0.96 -14.45
CA CYS A 246 9.21 -0.46 -14.74
C CYS A 246 8.17 -0.93 -15.75
N ALA A 247 6.91 -0.49 -15.63
CA ALA A 247 5.85 -0.85 -16.56
C ALA A 247 6.09 -0.31 -17.96
N LEU A 248 6.56 0.94 -18.08
CA LEU A 248 6.96 1.54 -19.36
C LEU A 248 8.05 0.71 -20.05
N LEU A 249 9.08 0.30 -19.30
CA LEU A 249 10.19 -0.51 -19.81
C LEU A 249 9.73 -1.92 -20.23
N ALA A 250 8.80 -2.51 -19.47
CA ALA A 250 8.24 -3.84 -19.78
C ALA A 250 7.31 -3.82 -21.01
N ALA A 251 6.57 -2.72 -21.22
CA ALA A 251 5.69 -2.51 -22.37
C ALA A 251 6.44 -2.07 -23.65
N GLY A 252 7.66 -1.56 -23.50
CA GLY A 252 8.47 -1.05 -24.60
C GLY A 252 8.91 -2.12 -25.63
N PRO A 253 9.40 -1.69 -26.81
CA PRO A 253 9.84 -2.59 -27.88
C PRO A 253 11.09 -3.39 -27.51
N ILE A 254 11.94 -2.85 -26.63
CA ILE A 254 13.12 -3.51 -26.08
C ILE A 254 12.80 -3.87 -24.63
N ARG A 255 12.56 -5.15 -24.37
CA ARG A 255 12.24 -5.61 -23.02
C ARG A 255 13.49 -5.57 -22.14
N CYS A 256 13.40 -4.82 -21.06
CA CYS A 256 14.40 -4.86 -20.00
C CYS A 256 14.21 -6.13 -19.16
N ASP A 257 15.31 -6.79 -18.79
CA ASP A 257 15.27 -7.94 -17.89
C ASP A 257 15.10 -7.44 -16.45
N MET A 258 13.91 -7.67 -15.90
CA MET A 258 13.50 -7.24 -14.56
C MET A 258 13.57 -8.37 -13.53
N THR A 259 14.18 -9.51 -13.88
CA THR A 259 14.19 -10.70 -13.01
C THR A 259 14.79 -10.41 -11.63
N SER A 260 15.86 -9.59 -11.57
CA SER A 260 16.55 -9.23 -10.33
C SER A 260 15.71 -8.44 -9.34
N ILE A 261 14.72 -7.66 -9.81
CA ILE A 261 13.85 -6.82 -8.97
C ILE A 261 12.39 -7.27 -8.98
N SER A 262 12.09 -8.44 -9.55
CA SER A 262 10.72 -8.92 -9.72
C SER A 262 9.98 -9.11 -8.39
N ALA A 263 10.66 -9.63 -7.37
CA ALA A 263 10.10 -9.77 -6.02
C ALA A 263 9.84 -8.39 -5.37
N ASP A 264 10.75 -7.43 -5.55
CA ASP A 264 10.58 -6.07 -5.04
C ASP A 264 9.38 -5.37 -5.69
N ILE A 265 9.19 -5.57 -7.00
CA ILE A 265 8.03 -5.06 -7.73
C ILE A 265 6.74 -5.62 -7.16
N GLU A 266 6.66 -6.94 -6.96
CA GLU A 266 5.49 -7.60 -6.36
C GLU A 266 5.20 -7.04 -4.97
N GLU A 267 6.21 -6.98 -4.11
CA GLU A 267 6.07 -6.49 -2.74
C GLU A 267 5.63 -5.03 -2.68
N LEU A 268 6.22 -4.17 -3.50
CA LEU A 268 5.84 -2.76 -3.56
C LEU A 268 4.40 -2.59 -4.08
N PHE A 269 3.98 -3.33 -5.11
CA PHE A 269 2.60 -3.27 -5.60
C PHE A 269 1.60 -3.63 -4.51
N PHE A 270 1.82 -4.73 -3.78
CA PHE A 270 0.90 -5.17 -2.73
C PHE A 270 0.96 -4.30 -1.47
N GLY A 271 2.07 -3.57 -1.27
CA GLY A 271 2.27 -2.63 -0.18
C GLY A 271 1.70 -1.23 -0.42
N VAL A 272 1.63 -0.75 -1.67
CA VAL A 272 1.15 0.62 -1.99
C VAL A 272 -0.23 0.94 -1.38
N PRO A 273 -1.25 0.07 -1.46
CA PRO A 273 -2.54 0.36 -0.83
C PRO A 273 -2.42 0.60 0.67
N VAL A 274 -1.50 -0.10 1.36
CA VAL A 274 -1.23 0.08 2.80
C VAL A 274 -0.72 1.49 3.09
N LEU A 275 -0.18 2.20 2.10
CA LEU A 275 0.31 3.57 2.26
C LEU A 275 -0.77 4.63 1.97
N CYS A 276 -1.92 4.23 1.42
CA CYS A 276 -3.03 5.11 1.10
C CYS A 276 -3.91 5.37 2.34
N SER A 277 -3.39 6.12 3.31
CA SER A 277 -4.10 6.56 4.52
C SER A 277 -4.29 8.09 4.54
N GLY A 278 -4.89 8.63 5.61
CA GLY A 278 -5.10 10.07 5.77
C GLY A 278 -5.90 10.72 4.63
N PRO A 279 -5.38 11.82 4.04
CA PRO A 279 -6.00 12.49 2.90
C PRO A 279 -6.18 11.58 1.68
N ILE A 280 -5.23 10.66 1.43
CA ILE A 280 -5.27 9.77 0.27
C ILE A 280 -6.48 8.85 0.32
N ALA A 281 -6.75 8.23 1.48
CA ALA A 281 -7.93 7.39 1.66
C ALA A 281 -9.23 8.18 1.47
N CYS A 282 -9.26 9.46 1.87
CA CYS A 282 -10.42 10.33 1.66
C CYS A 282 -10.66 10.55 0.16
N TRP A 283 -9.61 10.93 -0.58
CA TRP A 283 -9.71 11.10 -2.04
C TRP A 283 -10.17 9.82 -2.73
N ILE A 284 -9.68 8.65 -2.30
CA ILE A 284 -10.11 7.37 -2.87
C ILE A 284 -11.59 7.12 -2.56
N SER A 285 -12.01 7.28 -1.31
CA SER A 285 -13.39 7.09 -0.88
C SER A 285 -14.37 8.02 -1.61
N ASP A 286 -13.98 9.27 -1.85
CA ASP A 286 -14.78 10.25 -2.57
C ASP A 286 -14.78 10.01 -4.09
N GLY A 287 -13.87 9.17 -4.56
CA GLY A 287 -13.58 9.00 -5.97
C GLY A 287 -13.11 10.30 -6.61
N ASP A 288 -12.20 11.04 -5.98
CA ASP A 288 -11.59 12.25 -6.55
C ASP A 288 -10.97 11.93 -7.93
N SER A 289 -11.25 12.75 -8.93
CA SER A 289 -10.82 12.44 -10.31
C SER A 289 -9.30 12.34 -10.43
N ARG A 290 -8.51 13.10 -9.64
CA ARG A 290 -7.04 13.09 -9.69
C ARG A 290 -6.49 11.77 -9.16
N ILE A 291 -7.04 11.28 -8.04
CA ILE A 291 -6.63 9.98 -7.49
C ILE A 291 -7.07 8.83 -8.39
N LEU A 292 -8.23 8.94 -9.03
CA LEU A 292 -8.71 7.94 -9.98
C LEU A 292 -7.78 7.82 -11.19
N VAL A 293 -7.25 8.91 -11.72
CA VAL A 293 -6.25 8.85 -12.80
C VAL A 293 -4.98 8.12 -12.33
N LEU A 294 -4.46 8.45 -11.15
CA LEU A 294 -3.31 7.74 -10.58
C LEU A 294 -3.58 6.24 -10.40
N LEU A 295 -4.73 5.87 -9.83
CA LEU A 295 -5.14 4.49 -9.65
C LEU A 295 -5.28 3.75 -10.99
N CYS A 296 -5.76 4.44 -12.04
CA CYS A 296 -5.81 3.88 -13.39
C CYS A 296 -4.40 3.50 -13.89
N HIS A 297 -3.41 4.39 -13.77
CA HIS A 297 -2.02 4.07 -14.13
C HIS A 297 -1.42 2.99 -13.24
N PHE A 298 -1.73 2.99 -11.94
CA PHE A 298 -1.29 1.97 -11.00
C PHE A 298 -1.80 0.58 -11.39
N TYR A 299 -3.10 0.43 -11.65
CA TYR A 299 -3.68 -0.85 -12.07
C TYR A 299 -3.24 -1.26 -13.49
N ARG A 300 -3.00 -0.29 -14.38
CA ARG A 300 -2.40 -0.57 -15.68
C ARG A 300 -0.99 -1.14 -15.55
N ALA A 301 -0.16 -0.51 -14.72
CA ALA A 301 1.20 -0.98 -14.42
C ALA A 301 1.19 -2.37 -13.80
N ALA A 302 0.28 -2.63 -12.86
CA ALA A 302 0.10 -3.94 -12.23
C ALA A 302 -0.23 -5.04 -13.26
N GLN A 303 -1.04 -4.75 -14.28
CA GLN A 303 -1.33 -5.72 -15.34
C GLN A 303 -0.13 -6.06 -16.21
N ILE A 304 0.77 -5.10 -16.42
CA ILE A 304 1.97 -5.29 -17.23
C ILE A 304 3.03 -6.06 -16.43
N LEU A 305 3.19 -5.73 -15.15
CA LEU A 305 4.30 -6.22 -14.33
C LEU A 305 3.98 -7.48 -13.50
N LEU A 306 2.72 -7.69 -13.09
CA LEU A 306 2.36 -8.86 -12.30
C LEU A 306 2.10 -10.09 -13.19
N SER A 307 2.69 -11.23 -12.80
CA SER A 307 2.47 -12.51 -13.47
C SER A 307 1.01 -12.96 -13.43
N LYS A 308 0.47 -13.36 -14.58
CA LYS A 308 -0.88 -13.93 -14.71
C LYS A 308 -1.03 -15.29 -14.06
N GLU A 309 0.07 -16.01 -13.81
CA GLU A 309 0.05 -17.33 -13.20
C GLU A 309 0.27 -17.24 -11.69
N ARG A 310 1.33 -16.53 -11.27
CA ARG A 310 1.70 -16.41 -9.86
C ARG A 310 0.80 -15.43 -9.11
N ASN A 311 0.43 -14.32 -9.72
CA ASN A 311 -0.29 -13.20 -9.10
C ASN A 311 -1.66 -12.98 -9.76
N TRP A 312 -2.31 -14.08 -10.17
CA TRP A 312 -3.54 -14.06 -10.95
C TRP A 312 -4.67 -13.23 -10.31
N TRP A 313 -4.77 -13.21 -8.97
CA TRP A 313 -5.76 -12.41 -8.24
C TRP A 313 -5.52 -10.91 -8.40
N GLY A 314 -4.27 -10.48 -8.16
CA GLY A 314 -3.86 -9.07 -8.31
C GLY A 314 -3.99 -8.62 -9.77
N TYR A 315 -3.61 -9.46 -10.72
CA TYR A 315 -3.82 -9.23 -12.15
C TYR A 315 -5.31 -9.07 -12.48
N THR A 316 -6.16 -10.00 -12.02
CA THR A 316 -7.62 -9.97 -12.28
C THR A 316 -8.26 -8.70 -11.74
N ARG A 317 -7.96 -8.37 -10.47
CA ARG A 317 -8.39 -7.12 -9.86
C ARG A 317 -7.94 -5.91 -10.67
N SER A 318 -6.68 -5.88 -11.09
CA SER A 318 -6.14 -4.77 -11.86
C SER A 318 -6.88 -4.57 -13.19
N CYS A 319 -7.19 -5.65 -13.93
CA CYS A 319 -8.00 -5.57 -15.15
C CYS A 319 -9.41 -5.00 -14.89
N VAL A 320 -10.07 -5.45 -13.81
CA VAL A 320 -11.41 -4.98 -13.47
C VAL A 320 -11.39 -3.51 -13.07
N MET A 321 -10.47 -3.13 -12.18
CA MET A 321 -10.39 -1.78 -11.63
C MET A 321 -9.95 -0.75 -12.67
N GLU A 322 -8.96 -1.04 -13.52
CA GLU A 322 -8.56 -0.12 -14.60
C GLU A 322 -9.76 0.23 -15.47
N ARG A 323 -10.50 -0.78 -15.95
CA ARG A 323 -11.67 -0.58 -16.80
C ARG A 323 -12.76 0.25 -16.12
N LEU A 324 -13.13 -0.11 -14.88
CA LEU A 324 -14.21 0.58 -14.18
C LEU A 324 -13.85 2.04 -13.85
N ILE A 325 -12.59 2.30 -13.53
CA ILE A 325 -12.09 3.66 -13.28
C ILE A 325 -12.10 4.47 -14.58
N LEU A 326 -11.68 3.90 -15.70
CA LEU A 326 -11.74 4.55 -17.00
C LEU A 326 -13.18 4.88 -17.41
N ASP A 327 -14.12 3.95 -17.22
CA ASP A 327 -15.53 4.17 -17.50
C ASP A 327 -16.12 5.28 -16.61
N GLU A 328 -15.77 5.30 -15.31
CA GLU A 328 -16.17 6.36 -14.38
C GLU A 328 -15.61 7.73 -14.80
N LEU A 329 -14.31 7.83 -15.12
CA LEU A 329 -13.70 9.09 -15.58
C LEU A 329 -14.32 9.57 -16.89
N LYS A 330 -14.57 8.65 -17.83
CA LYS A 330 -15.26 8.96 -19.09
C LYS A 330 -16.68 9.45 -18.86
N SER A 331 -17.41 8.88 -17.89
CA SER A 331 -18.76 9.34 -17.52
C SER A 331 -18.78 10.78 -16.99
N ARG A 332 -17.65 11.25 -16.43
CA ARG A 332 -17.44 12.63 -15.98
C ARG A 332 -16.94 13.56 -17.10
N GLY A 333 -16.80 13.06 -18.33
CA GLY A 333 -16.24 13.82 -19.45
C GLY A 333 -14.72 13.97 -19.42
N LEU A 334 -14.02 13.15 -18.61
CA LEU A 334 -12.57 13.16 -18.50
C LEU A 334 -11.98 12.04 -19.37
N HIS A 335 -11.08 12.41 -20.26
CA HIS A 335 -10.28 11.46 -21.03
C HIS A 335 -8.92 11.28 -20.37
N VAL A 336 -8.50 10.03 -20.21
CA VAL A 336 -7.19 9.67 -19.66
C VAL A 336 -6.37 9.05 -20.77
N ASP A 337 -5.28 9.73 -21.14
CA ASP A 337 -4.27 9.14 -22.00
C ASP A 337 -3.33 8.30 -21.13
N LEU A 338 -3.34 6.98 -21.35
CA LEU A 338 -2.46 6.08 -20.61
C LEU A 338 -1.01 6.40 -20.96
N LEU A 339 -0.23 6.77 -19.94
CA LEU A 339 1.19 7.14 -20.08
C LEU A 339 2.11 5.92 -20.30
N ILE A 340 1.58 4.70 -20.16
CA ILE A 340 2.28 3.41 -20.22
C ILE A 340 1.54 2.36 -21.05
#